data_AF-A0A351FR43-F1
#
_entry.id   AF-A0A351FR43-F1
#
_cell.length_a   1.000
_cell.length_b   1.000
_cell.length_c   1.000
_cell.angle_alpha   90.00
_cell.angle_beta   90.00
_cell.angle_gamma   90.00
#
_symmetry.space_group_name_H-M   'P 1'
#
loop_
_entity.id
_entity.type
_entity.pdbx_description
1 polymer ?
#
loop_
_entity_poly.entity_id
_entity_poly.type
_entity_poly.pdbx_seq_one_letter_code
_entity_poly.pdbx_strand_id
1 'polypeptide(L)' 'MAAAETWTHGRLLEWTAGYLQEHGCENARLDAEVLLAEAAGCQRIDLYAT' A
#
# COMPACT_ATOMS: atom_id res chain seq x y z
N MET A 1 24.43 -9.85 -6.80
CA MET A 1 23.02 -10.27 -6.73
C MET A 1 22.25 -9.13 -6.09
N ALA A 2 21.39 -8.43 -6.84
CA ALA A 2 20.57 -7.38 -6.26
C ALA A 2 19.75 -8.00 -5.12
N ALA A 3 19.97 -7.54 -3.89
CA ALA A 3 19.12 -7.93 -2.79
C ALA A 3 17.70 -7.54 -3.18
N ALA A 4 16.82 -8.53 -3.37
CA ALA A 4 15.41 -8.25 -3.59
C ALA A 4 14.95 -7.49 -2.35
N GLU A 5 14.76 -6.18 -2.49
CA GLU A 5 14.30 -5.35 -1.39
C GLU A 5 12.99 -5.97 -0.88
N THR A 6 12.95 -6.31 0.40
CA THR A 6 11.76 -6.89 1.01
C THR A 6 10.65 -5.85 0.93
N TRP A 7 9.73 -6.04 -0.01
CA TRP A 7 8.52 -5.25 -0.12
C TRP A 7 7.58 -5.67 0.98
N THR A 8 7.56 -4.91 2.08
CA THR A 8 6.59 -5.08 3.15
C THR A 8 5.30 -4.34 2.83
N HIS A 9 4.18 -4.80 3.39
CA HIS A 9 2.88 -4.15 3.25
C HIS A 9 2.95 -2.66 3.62
N GLY A 10 3.66 -2.30 4.70
CA GLY A 10 3.88 -0.91 5.10
C GLY A 10 4.56 -0.06 4.03
N ARG A 11 5.63 -0.57 3.41
CA ARG A 11 6.37 0.17 2.36
C ARG A 11 5.53 0.35 1.09
N LEU A 12 4.79 -0.69 0.69
CA LEU A 12 3.84 -0.62 -0.42
C LEU A 12 2.75 0.42 -0.14
N LEU A 13 2.24 0.45 1.09
CA LEU A 13 1.23 1.41 1.52
C LEU A 13 1.74 2.84 1.42
N GLU A 14 2.94 3.11 1.95
CA GLU A 14 3.57 4.43 1.90
C GLU A 14 3.83 4.89 0.46
N TRP A 15 4.35 4.00 -0.38
CA TRP A 15 4.59 4.31 -1.79
C TRP A 15 3.29 4.62 -2.55
N THR A 16 2.26 3.80 -2.35
CA THR A 16 0.97 3.95 -3.04
C THR A 16 0.23 5.19 -2.54
N ALA A 17 0.26 5.45 -1.23
CA ALA A 17 -0.32 6.66 -0.64
C ALA A 17 0.40 7.92 -1.13
N GLY A 18 1.74 7.90 -1.24
CA GLY A 18 2.50 9.01 -1.82
C GLY A 18 2.09 9.31 -3.26
N TYR A 19 2.00 8.27 -4.10
CA TYR A 19 1.56 8.40 -5.49
C TYR A 19 0.14 8.98 -5.62
N LEU A 20 -0.80 8.51 -4.80
CA LEU A 20 -2.17 9.00 -4.77
C LEU A 20 -2.25 10.45 -4.27
N GLN A 21 -1.41 10.81 -3.29
CA GLN A 21 -1.35 12.17 -2.76
C GLN A 21 -0.81 13.16 -3.79
N GLU A 22 0.20 12.77 -4.58
CA GLU A 22 0.68 13.57 -5.70
C GLU A 22 -0.38 13.78 -6.80
N HIS A 23 -1.28 12.81 -6.96
CA HIS A 23 -2.43 12.90 -7.89
C HIS A 23 -3.65 13.61 -7.31
N GLY A 24 -3.59 14.13 -6.09
CA GLY A 24 -4.67 14.90 -5.49
C GLY A 24 -5.78 14.06 -4.85
N CYS A 25 -5.52 12.80 -4.49
CA CYS A 25 -6.47 12.03 -3.66
C CYS A 25 -6.57 12.64 -2.25
N GLU A 26 -7.77 13.07 -1.88
CA GLU A 26 -8.07 13.60 -0.54
C GLU A 26 -7.81 12.57 0.56
N ASN A 27 -8.03 11.28 0.28
CA ASN A 27 -7.82 10.17 1.22
C ASN A 27 -6.80 9.16 0.68
N ALA A 28 -5.69 9.65 0.14
CA ALA A 28 -4.64 8.83 -0.49
C ALA A 28 -4.21 7.58 0.30
N ARG A 29 -4.18 7.66 1.64
CA ARG A 29 -3.86 6.51 2.51
C ARG A 29 -4.96 5.45 2.54
N LEU A 30 -6.22 5.87 2.63
CA LEU A 30 -7.37 4.97 2.65
C LEU A 30 -7.55 4.30 1.28
N ASP A 31 -7.38 5.07 0.21
CA ASP A 31 -7.42 4.57 -1.17
C ASP A 31 -6.28 3.58 -1.43
N ALA A 32 -5.08 3.85 -0.92
CA ALA A 32 -3.95 2.92 -0.99
C ALA A 32 -4.25 1.60 -0.26
N GLU A 33 -4.83 1.65 0.94
CA GLU A 33 -5.23 0.45 1.69
C GLU A 33 -6.26 -0.38 0.94
N VAL A 34 -7.28 0.26 0.35
CA VAL A 34 -8.33 -0.43 -0.40
C VAL A 34 -7.75 -1.06 -1.67
N LEU A 35 -6.94 -0.32 -2.42
CA LEU A 35 -6.26 -0.83 -3.62
C LEU A 35 -5.32 -1.99 -3.31
N LEU A 36 -4.53 -1.89 -2.24
CA LEU A 36 -3.61 -2.96 -1.84
C LEU A 36 -4.35 -4.20 -1.36
N ALA A 37 -5.40 -4.03 -0.57
CA ALA A 37 -6.25 -5.13 -0.12
C ALA A 37 -6.89 -5.87 -1.30
N GLU A 38 -7.50 -5.13 -2.24
CA GLU A 38 -8.09 -5.71 -3.46
C GLU A 38 -7.03 -6.38 -4.36
N ALA A 39 -5.88 -5.73 -4.58
CA ALA A 39 -4.81 -6.27 -5.42
C ALA A 39 -4.16 -7.53 -4.83
N ALA A 40 -4.05 -7.60 -3.50
CA ALA A 40 -3.54 -8.77 -2.79
C ALA A 40 -4.62 -9.83 -2.53
N GLY A 41 -5.91 -9.52 -2.78
CA GLY A 41 -7.03 -10.40 -2.48
C GLY A 41 -7.21 -10.69 -0.98
N CYS A 42 -6.71 -9.80 -0.12
CA CYS A 42 -6.78 -9.91 1.34
C CYS A 42 -7.60 -8.77 1.94
N GLN A 43 -8.00 -8.90 3.20
CA GLN A 43 -8.74 -7.83 3.85
C GLN A 43 -7.79 -6.72 4.29
N ARG A 44 -8.29 -5.47 4.40
CA ARG A 44 -7.49 -4.33 4.90
C ARG A 44 -6.83 -4.60 6.24
N ILE A 45 -7.44 -5.43 7.10
CA ILE A 45 -6.88 -5.85 8.39
C ILE A 45 -5.62 -6.70 8.21
N ASP A 46 -5.51 -7.49 7.14
CA ASP A 46 -4.32 -8.30 6.85
C ASP A 46 -3.09 -7.41 6.55
N LEU A 47 -3.30 -6.19 6.02
CA LEU A 47 -2.23 -5.21 5.82
C LEU A 47 -1.61 -4.74 7.15
N TYR A 48 -2.37 -4.85 8.26
CA TYR A 48 -1.96 -4.45 9.61
C TYR A 48 -1.48 -5.60 10.48
N ALA A 49 -1.72 -6.84 10.06
CA ALA A 49 -1.46 -8.04 10.86
C ALA A 49 -0.04 -8.63 10.70
N THR A 50 0.85 -7.96 9.95
CA THR A 50 2.20 -8.47 9.68
C THR A 50 3.28 -7.99 10.63
#